data_AF-A0A3D3LFQ1-F1
#
_entry.id   AF-A0A3D3LFQ1-F1
#
_cell.length_a   1.000
_cell.length_b   1.000
_cell.length_c   1.000
_cell.angle_alpha   90.00
_cell.angle_beta   90.00
_cell.angle_gamma   90.00
#
_symmetry.space_group_name_H-M   'P 1'
#
loop_
_entity.id
_entity.type
_entity.pdbx_description
1 polymer ?
#
loop_
_entity_poly.entity_id
_entity_poly.type
_entity_poly.pdbx_seq_one_letter_code
_entity_poly.pdbx_strand_id
1 'polypeptide(L)'
;AYHEAGHAILIELLEHTDPLHKVTIIPRGPSLGSTMWLPEEDKHNNRKSELLDELVVAMGGRVAEEIQFGDVTNGASGDIRMASRIARSMVCAWGMSDSLGMVEYGESDSAVFLARDLGRTRNYSDAMAQKIDEEVKRLIDEAYAKARAILLQHKDKLDAIAAALLEYETLDGEHIKEIMQHGRMLNPPPPPTKAPTPPPLPKNTDSRPVSNDDAEEDGLPGGLAGVPA
;
A
#
# COMPACT_ATOMS: atom_id res chain seq x y z
N ALA A 1 -6.33 -11.48 1.97
CA ALA A 1 -7.77 -11.24 1.82
C ALA A 1 -8.25 -10.12 2.73
N TYR A 2 -8.32 -10.29 4.06
CA TYR A 2 -8.73 -9.21 4.97
C TYR A 2 -7.84 -7.96 4.88
N HIS A 3 -6.53 -8.15 4.75
CA HIS A 3 -5.57 -7.08 4.51
C HIS A 3 -5.95 -6.22 3.30
N GLU A 4 -6.04 -6.83 2.11
CA GLU A 4 -6.45 -6.16 0.87
C GLU A 4 -7.86 -5.54 0.96
N ALA A 5 -8.80 -6.23 1.63
CA ALA A 5 -10.14 -5.71 1.83
C ALA A 5 -10.14 -4.42 2.66
N GLY A 6 -9.22 -4.30 3.63
CA GLY A 6 -8.99 -3.09 4.42
C GLY A 6 -8.59 -1.90 3.55
N HIS A 7 -7.61 -2.08 2.66
CA HIS A 7 -7.21 -1.04 1.71
C HIS A 7 -8.36 -0.66 0.76
N ALA A 8 -9.02 -1.66 0.18
CA ALA A 8 -10.09 -1.46 -0.79
C ALA A 8 -11.26 -0.63 -0.23
N ILE A 9 -11.70 -0.92 1.00
CA ILE A 9 -12.79 -0.16 1.64
C ILE A 9 -12.39 1.30 1.87
N LEU A 10 -11.17 1.54 2.35
CA LEU A 10 -10.72 2.90 2.63
C LEU A 10 -10.58 3.72 1.35
N ILE A 11 -10.05 3.12 0.26
CA ILE A 11 -9.95 3.79 -1.04
C ILE A 11 -11.34 4.15 -1.58
N GLU A 12 -12.34 3.30 -1.40
CA GLU A 12 -13.70 3.57 -1.90
C GLU A 12 -14.46 4.61 -1.06
N LEU A 13 -14.15 4.75 0.24
CA LEU A 13 -14.90 5.62 1.15
C LEU A 13 -14.27 6.99 1.40
N LEU A 14 -12.96 7.13 1.23
CA LEU A 14 -12.27 8.41 1.43
C LEU A 14 -12.54 9.36 0.26
N GLU A 15 -12.56 10.66 0.55
CA GLU A 15 -12.94 11.69 -0.43
C GLU A 15 -11.79 12.02 -1.39
N HIS A 16 -10.55 11.85 -0.93
CA HIS A 16 -9.36 12.32 -1.63
C HIS A 16 -8.48 11.19 -2.16
N THR A 17 -9.08 10.03 -2.41
CA THR A 17 -8.44 8.85 -3.00
C THR A 17 -8.78 8.71 -4.47
N ASP A 18 -7.83 8.21 -5.24
CA ASP A 18 -8.07 7.84 -6.63
C ASP A 18 -8.96 6.58 -6.71
N PRO A 19 -9.74 6.42 -7.80
CA PRO A 19 -10.67 5.32 -7.94
C PRO A 19 -9.96 3.96 -7.94
N LEU A 20 -10.53 3.04 -7.17
CA LEU A 20 -10.06 1.66 -7.09
C LEU A 20 -10.19 0.98 -8.45
N HIS A 21 -9.11 0.38 -8.93
CA HIS A 21 -9.08 -0.35 -10.19
C HIS A 21 -9.21 -1.85 -9.97
N LYS A 22 -8.37 -2.42 -9.10
CA LYS A 22 -8.26 -3.88 -8.90
C LYS A 22 -7.70 -4.24 -7.55
N VAL A 23 -8.19 -5.33 -6.98
CA VAL A 23 -7.73 -5.93 -5.73
C VAL A 23 -7.42 -7.40 -5.99
N THR A 24 -6.26 -7.89 -5.58
CA THR A 24 -5.87 -9.30 -5.77
C THR A 24 -5.14 -9.85 -4.57
N ILE A 25 -5.36 -11.12 -4.26
CA ILE A 25 -4.59 -11.88 -3.26
C ILE A 25 -3.61 -12.86 -3.91
N ILE A 26 -3.39 -12.72 -5.23
CA ILE A 26 -2.42 -13.53 -5.96
C ILE A 26 -1.03 -12.94 -5.70
N PRO A 27 -0.08 -13.72 -5.15
CA PRO A 27 1.24 -13.21 -4.81
C PRO A 27 2.01 -12.80 -6.07
N ARG A 28 2.72 -11.68 -6.00
CA ARG A 28 3.62 -11.19 -7.05
C ARG A 28 4.89 -10.64 -6.44
N GLY A 29 6.02 -11.30 -6.74
CA GLY A 29 7.32 -10.92 -6.19
C GLY A 29 7.33 -11.03 -4.66
N PRO A 30 7.78 -9.99 -3.93
CA PRO A 30 7.80 -10.01 -2.46
C PRO A 30 6.42 -9.82 -1.83
N SER A 31 5.39 -9.51 -2.63
CA SER A 31 4.07 -9.12 -2.15
C SER A 31 3.06 -10.27 -2.20
N LEU A 32 2.25 -10.42 -1.15
CA LEU A 32 1.26 -11.50 -1.01
C LEU A 32 -0.14 -11.13 -1.56
N GLY A 33 -0.34 -9.86 -1.91
CA GLY A 33 -1.58 -9.31 -2.45
C GLY A 33 -1.34 -7.85 -2.84
N SER A 34 -2.22 -7.28 -3.66
CA SER A 34 -2.10 -5.88 -4.03
C SER A 34 -3.45 -5.26 -4.31
N THR A 35 -3.60 -4.04 -3.81
CA THR A 35 -4.70 -3.13 -4.08
C THR A 35 -4.19 -2.01 -4.98
N MET A 36 -4.79 -1.87 -6.16
CA MET A 36 -4.37 -0.97 -7.23
C MET A 36 -5.46 0.07 -7.51
N TRP A 37 -5.07 1.33 -7.62
CA TRP A 37 -5.91 2.44 -8.04
C TRP A 37 -5.33 3.09 -9.30
N LEU A 38 -6.15 3.87 -10.02
CA LEU A 38 -5.73 4.57 -11.22
C LEU A 38 -5.89 6.08 -11.03
N PRO A 39 -4.82 6.88 -11.15
CA PRO A 39 -4.93 8.33 -11.07
C PRO A 39 -5.88 8.90 -12.13
N GLU A 40 -6.79 9.79 -11.73
CA GLU A 40 -7.70 10.45 -12.68
C GLU A 40 -7.01 11.55 -13.50
N GLU A 41 -5.97 12.16 -12.94
CA GLU A 41 -5.23 13.27 -13.54
C GLU A 41 -3.72 13.07 -13.36
N ASP A 42 -2.93 13.54 -14.32
CA ASP A 42 -1.47 13.65 -14.19
C ASP A 42 -1.10 14.75 -13.18
N LYS A 43 -1.18 14.42 -11.88
CA LYS A 43 -0.85 15.33 -10.79
C LYS A 43 0.65 15.36 -10.53
N HIS A 44 1.19 16.56 -10.47
CA HIS A 44 2.59 16.80 -10.06
C HIS A 44 2.71 17.26 -8.59
N ASN A 45 1.59 17.62 -7.96
CA ASN A 45 1.53 18.13 -6.59
C ASN A 45 0.40 17.44 -5.83
N ASN A 46 0.63 17.09 -4.57
CA ASN A 46 -0.37 16.51 -3.67
C ASN A 46 -0.79 17.51 -2.60
N ARG A 47 -2.09 17.54 -2.30
CA ARG A 47 -2.66 18.35 -1.21
C ARG A 47 -2.45 17.64 0.13
N LYS A 48 -2.40 18.42 1.22
CA LYS A 48 -2.32 17.87 2.60
C LYS A 48 -3.44 16.86 2.88
N SER A 49 -4.66 17.12 2.40
CA SER A 49 -5.81 16.23 2.61
C SER A 49 -5.69 14.88 1.87
N GLU A 50 -5.19 14.89 0.63
CA GLU A 50 -4.90 13.67 -0.14
C GLU A 50 -3.85 12.80 0.57
N LEU A 51 -2.76 13.41 1.04
CA LEU A 51 -1.71 12.69 1.76
C LEU A 51 -2.18 12.15 3.11
N LEU A 52 -3.05 12.87 3.82
CA LEU A 52 -3.65 12.37 5.06
C LEU A 52 -4.54 11.15 4.80
N ASP A 53 -5.32 11.16 3.71
CA ASP A 53 -6.13 10.01 3.33
C ASP A 53 -5.26 8.84 2.83
N GLU A 54 -4.15 9.11 2.15
CA GLU A 54 -3.14 8.09 1.79
C GLU A 54 -2.54 7.41 3.03
N LEU A 55 -2.26 8.17 4.10
CA LEU A 55 -1.83 7.59 5.38
C LEU A 55 -2.92 6.68 5.98
N VAL A 56 -4.19 7.08 5.89
CA VAL A 56 -5.32 6.27 6.38
C VAL A 56 -5.41 4.97 5.60
N VAL A 57 -5.33 5.03 4.27
CA VAL A 57 -5.32 3.83 3.40
C VAL A 57 -4.17 2.91 3.75
N ALA A 58 -2.95 3.44 3.94
CA ALA A 58 -1.79 2.63 4.29
C ALA A 58 -1.97 1.88 5.63
N MET A 59 -2.73 2.42 6.59
CA MET A 59 -3.01 1.70 7.84
C MET A 59 -4.08 0.61 7.68
N GLY A 60 -4.85 0.63 6.59
CA GLY A 60 -6.02 -0.23 6.37
C GLY A 60 -5.75 -1.72 6.48
N GLY A 61 -4.69 -2.22 5.83
CA GLY A 61 -4.37 -3.64 5.82
C GLY A 61 -4.13 -4.20 7.21
N ARG A 62 -3.23 -3.56 7.98
CA ARG A 62 -2.96 -3.93 9.38
C ARG A 62 -4.20 -3.84 10.26
N VAL A 63 -4.96 -2.75 10.15
CA VAL A 63 -6.16 -2.55 10.97
C VAL A 63 -7.22 -3.61 10.69
N ALA A 64 -7.40 -3.99 9.43
CA ALA A 64 -8.33 -5.04 9.04
C ALA A 64 -7.93 -6.41 9.62
N GLU A 65 -6.64 -6.74 9.60
CA GLU A 65 -6.11 -7.94 10.26
C GLU A 65 -6.39 -7.94 11.76
N GLU A 66 -6.10 -6.82 12.44
CA GLU A 66 -6.30 -6.71 13.89
C GLU A 66 -7.78 -6.85 14.28
N ILE A 67 -8.70 -6.22 13.52
CA ILE A 67 -10.14 -6.31 13.75
C ILE A 67 -10.62 -7.77 13.61
N GLN A 68 -10.10 -8.51 12.64
CA GLN A 68 -10.60 -9.85 12.33
C GLN A 68 -9.95 -10.95 13.17
N PHE A 69 -8.63 -10.86 13.37
CA PHE A 69 -7.84 -11.92 14.00
C PHE A 69 -7.45 -11.60 15.44
N GLY A 70 -7.59 -10.34 15.88
CA GLY A 70 -7.13 -9.89 17.19
C GLY A 70 -5.61 -9.86 17.33
N ASP A 71 -4.88 -10.04 16.22
CA ASP A 71 -3.42 -10.04 16.14
C ASP A 71 -3.00 -9.44 14.79
N VAL A 72 -1.74 -9.06 14.69
CA VAL A 72 -1.17 -8.37 13.53
C VAL A 72 -0.08 -9.19 12.87
N THR A 73 0.07 -9.06 11.55
CA THR A 73 1.13 -9.74 10.80
C THR A 73 2.33 -8.84 10.51
N ASN A 74 3.41 -9.44 10.01
CA ASN A 74 4.55 -8.73 9.43
C ASN A 74 4.34 -8.33 7.96
N GLY A 75 3.21 -8.70 7.33
CA GLY A 75 2.86 -8.36 5.96
C GLY A 75 2.77 -6.85 5.73
N ALA A 76 2.15 -6.12 6.66
CA ALA A 76 2.01 -4.65 6.59
C ALA A 76 3.32 -3.83 6.70
N SER A 77 4.49 -4.45 6.53
CA SER A 77 5.78 -3.76 6.55
C SER A 77 5.93 -2.78 5.38
N GLY A 78 5.36 -3.10 4.21
CA GLY A 78 5.32 -2.22 3.05
C GLY A 78 4.58 -0.92 3.36
N ASP A 79 3.35 -1.05 3.85
CA ASP A 79 2.47 0.06 4.19
C ASP A 79 3.06 0.94 5.29
N ILE A 80 3.65 0.35 6.33
CA ILE A 80 4.30 1.11 7.41
C ILE A 80 5.46 1.93 6.87
N ARG A 81 6.30 1.37 5.98
CA ARG A 81 7.42 2.12 5.38
C ARG A 81 6.90 3.27 4.52
N MET A 82 5.87 3.02 3.72
CA MET A 82 5.23 4.03 2.88
C MET A 82 4.65 5.17 3.73
N ALA A 83 3.81 4.85 4.72
CA ALA A 83 3.21 5.80 5.63
C ALA A 83 4.25 6.61 6.41
N SER A 84 5.29 5.95 6.92
CA SER A 84 6.38 6.62 7.64
C SER A 84 7.13 7.61 6.74
N ARG A 85 7.35 7.25 5.47
CA ARG A 85 7.99 8.13 4.48
C ARG A 85 7.12 9.34 4.17
N ILE A 86 5.83 9.13 3.91
CA ILE A 86 4.88 10.20 3.61
C ILE A 86 4.76 11.16 4.80
N ALA A 87 4.48 10.63 5.99
CA ALA A 87 4.35 11.45 7.20
C ALA A 87 5.62 12.24 7.50
N ARG A 88 6.81 11.62 7.34
CA ARG A 88 8.07 12.34 7.50
C ARG A 88 8.28 13.41 6.44
N SER A 89 7.91 13.19 5.18
CA SER A 89 7.98 14.21 4.13
C SER A 89 6.99 15.35 4.37
N MET A 90 5.77 15.06 4.81
CA MET A 90 4.77 16.06 5.21
C MET A 90 5.34 17.00 6.28
N VAL A 91 6.02 16.45 7.28
CA VAL A 91 6.59 17.21 8.39
C VAL A 91 7.87 17.93 7.98
N CYS A 92 8.82 17.23 7.38
CA CYS A 92 10.19 17.73 7.17
C CYS A 92 10.40 18.46 5.85
N ALA A 93 9.70 18.10 4.77
CA ALA A 93 9.99 18.62 3.43
C ALA A 93 8.90 19.54 2.90
N TRP A 94 7.63 19.24 3.22
CA TRP A 94 6.48 19.94 2.64
C TRP A 94 5.85 20.99 3.56
N GLY A 95 6.35 21.13 4.79
CA GLY A 95 5.86 22.13 5.75
C GLY A 95 4.38 21.96 6.10
N MET A 96 3.87 20.72 6.08
CA MET A 96 2.45 20.39 6.30
C MET A 96 2.11 20.14 7.77
N SER A 97 3.05 20.37 8.69
CA SER A 97 2.79 20.34 10.13
C SER A 97 2.43 21.72 10.65
N ASP A 98 1.30 21.80 11.37
CA ASP A 98 0.85 23.07 11.97
C ASP A 98 1.69 23.44 13.19
N SER A 99 2.32 22.46 13.86
CA SER A 99 3.15 22.66 15.06
C SER A 99 4.59 23.08 14.73
N LEU A 100 5.12 22.59 13.61
CA LEU A 100 6.49 22.89 13.15
C LEU A 100 6.52 23.99 12.09
N GLY A 101 5.41 24.22 11.38
CA GLY A 101 5.26 25.28 10.40
C GLY A 101 5.92 24.98 9.06
N MET A 102 5.99 26.01 8.21
CA MET A 102 6.47 25.92 6.83
C MET A 102 8.00 26.06 6.75
N VAL A 103 8.71 25.09 7.32
CA VAL A 103 10.19 25.04 7.34
C VAL A 103 10.66 23.67 6.85
N GLU A 104 11.71 23.65 6.02
CA GLU A 104 12.38 22.41 5.62
C GLU A 104 13.36 21.97 6.71
N TYR A 105 13.27 20.70 7.13
CA TYR A 105 14.11 20.08 8.14
C TYR A 105 14.94 18.92 7.58
N GLY A 106 16.26 19.07 7.62
CA GLY A 106 17.21 18.08 7.09
C GLY A 106 17.72 18.47 5.71
N GLU A 107 18.53 17.61 5.09
CA GLU A 107 18.97 17.80 3.71
C GLU A 107 18.09 16.96 2.78
N SER A 108 17.69 17.57 1.67
CA SER A 108 16.93 16.95 0.60
C SER A 108 17.73 15.77 0.00
N ASP A 109 17.04 14.67 -0.33
CA ASP A 109 17.62 13.40 -0.83
C ASP A 109 18.50 13.58 -2.10
N SER A 110 18.43 14.74 -2.75
CA SER A 110 19.21 15.12 -3.94
C SER A 110 20.71 15.30 -3.68
N ALA A 111 21.14 15.53 -2.43
CA ALA A 111 22.57 15.66 -2.09
C ALA A 111 23.27 14.32 -1.76
N VAL A 112 22.52 13.21 -1.70
CA VAL A 112 22.97 11.94 -1.10
C VAL A 112 23.96 11.16 -1.99
N PHE A 113 24.03 11.45 -3.30
CA PHE A 113 24.92 10.70 -4.20
C PHE A 113 26.42 10.99 -3.98
N LEU A 114 26.79 12.13 -3.39
CA LEU A 114 28.18 12.51 -3.12
C LEU A 114 28.61 12.34 -1.65
N ALA A 115 27.67 12.16 -0.72
CA ALA A 115 27.92 12.25 0.72
C ALA A 115 27.81 10.92 1.48
N ARG A 116 27.71 9.77 0.80
CA ARG A 116 27.47 8.46 1.44
C ARG A 116 28.55 8.05 2.47
N ASP A 117 29.73 8.67 2.43
CA ASP A 117 30.85 8.46 3.38
C ASP A 117 31.00 9.53 4.48
N LEU A 118 30.26 10.64 4.43
CA LEU A 118 30.26 11.65 5.50
C LEU A 118 28.89 11.61 6.19
N GLY A 119 28.88 11.19 7.45
CA GLY A 119 27.67 10.95 8.24
C GLY A 119 26.60 12.04 8.05
N ARG A 120 25.34 11.62 7.90
CA ARG A 120 24.17 12.48 7.70
C ARG A 120 24.18 13.61 8.74
N THR A 121 24.56 14.82 8.34
CA THR A 121 24.46 16.00 9.18
C THR A 121 22.99 16.39 9.28
N ARG A 122 22.40 16.19 10.47
CA ARG A 122 21.08 16.75 10.78
C ARG A 122 21.25 18.27 10.90
N ASN A 123 20.52 19.03 10.10
CA ASN A 123 20.52 20.50 10.15
C ASN A 123 19.63 21.07 11.29
N TYR A 124 19.33 20.27 12.31
CA TYR A 124 18.44 20.62 13.42
C TYR A 124 18.88 19.94 14.72
N SER A 125 18.50 20.53 15.85
CA SER A 125 18.86 20.04 17.19
C SER A 125 18.13 18.75 17.56
N ASP A 126 18.63 18.02 18.57
CA ASP A 126 17.95 16.82 19.08
C ASP A 126 16.54 17.13 19.62
N ALA A 127 16.36 18.30 20.24
CA ALA A 127 15.05 18.76 20.68
C ALA A 127 14.07 18.95 19.49
N MET A 128 14.57 19.37 18.34
CA MET A 128 13.76 19.45 17.11
C MET A 128 13.51 18.07 16.51
N ALA A 129 14.51 17.18 16.53
CA ALA A 129 14.36 15.79 16.09
C ALA A 129 13.24 15.08 16.86
N GLN A 130 13.19 15.26 18.18
CA GLN A 130 12.13 14.72 19.03
C GLN A 130 10.75 15.24 18.61
N LYS A 131 10.61 16.56 18.38
CA LYS A 131 9.34 17.15 17.93
C LYS A 131 8.89 16.61 16.58
N ILE A 132 9.82 16.41 15.65
CA ILE A 132 9.54 15.80 14.35
C ILE A 132 9.01 14.37 14.53
N ASP A 133 9.68 13.57 15.36
CA ASP A 133 9.27 12.18 15.58
C ASP A 133 7.91 12.10 16.30
N GLU A 134 7.64 12.99 17.25
CA GLU A 134 6.34 13.14 17.91
C GLU A 134 5.22 13.50 16.90
N GLU A 135 5.49 14.44 16.00
CA GLU A 135 4.52 14.86 14.97
C GLU A 135 4.26 13.75 13.94
N VAL A 136 5.31 13.05 13.48
CA VAL A 136 5.17 11.90 12.58
C VAL A 136 4.35 10.80 13.24
N LYS A 137 4.63 10.51 14.52
CA LYS A 137 3.84 9.55 15.29
C LYS A 137 2.38 9.98 15.41
N ARG A 138 2.12 11.26 15.69
CA ARG A 138 0.75 11.81 15.76
C ARG A 138 -0.03 11.58 14.47
N LEU A 139 0.57 11.88 13.31
CA LEU A 139 -0.07 11.67 12.00
C LEU A 139 -0.42 10.19 11.76
N ILE A 140 0.50 9.28 12.08
CA ILE A 140 0.29 7.83 11.93
C ILE A 140 -0.79 7.33 12.88
N ASP A 141 -0.75 7.74 14.15
CA ASP A 141 -1.72 7.32 15.16
C ASP A 141 -3.15 7.82 14.81
N GLU A 142 -3.28 9.05 14.32
CA GLU A 142 -4.55 9.61 13.84
C GLU A 142 -5.08 8.87 12.61
N ALA A 143 -4.20 8.59 11.63
CA ALA A 143 -4.55 7.81 10.45
C ALA A 143 -5.02 6.40 10.81
N TYR A 144 -4.30 5.73 11.71
CA TYR A 144 -4.65 4.41 12.23
C TYR A 144 -6.00 4.43 12.95
N ALA A 145 -6.25 5.42 13.82
CA ALA A 145 -7.52 5.56 14.53
C ALA A 145 -8.70 5.81 13.58
N LYS A 146 -8.51 6.65 12.55
CA LYS A 146 -9.51 6.91 11.50
C LYS A 146 -9.80 5.65 10.69
N ALA A 147 -8.76 4.93 10.23
CA ALA A 147 -8.91 3.66 9.52
C ALA A 147 -9.71 2.64 10.35
N ARG A 148 -9.37 2.51 11.64
CA ARG A 148 -10.06 1.60 12.57
C ARG A 148 -11.53 1.95 12.78
N ALA A 149 -11.85 3.23 12.91
CA ALA A 149 -13.23 3.67 13.04
C ALA A 149 -14.06 3.32 11.80
N ILE A 150 -13.54 3.61 10.60
CA ILE A 150 -14.22 3.32 9.33
C ILE A 150 -14.39 1.81 9.14
N LEU A 151 -13.33 1.02 9.33
CA LEU A 151 -13.38 -0.43 9.12
C LEU A 151 -14.30 -1.14 10.13
N LEU A 152 -14.38 -0.67 11.37
CA LEU A 152 -15.34 -1.19 12.35
C LEU A 152 -16.79 -0.86 11.97
N GLN A 153 -17.05 0.34 11.46
CA GLN A 153 -18.38 0.75 11.00
C GLN A 153 -18.85 -0.09 9.81
N HIS A 154 -17.91 -0.56 8.98
CA HIS A 154 -18.18 -1.34 7.77
C HIS A 154 -17.69 -2.81 7.88
N LYS A 155 -17.73 -3.39 9.09
CA LYS A 155 -17.22 -4.74 9.34
C LYS A 155 -17.93 -5.81 8.49
N ASP A 156 -19.24 -5.68 8.28
CA ASP A 156 -20.01 -6.56 7.41
C ASP A 156 -19.48 -6.57 5.97
N LYS A 157 -19.09 -5.39 5.46
CA LYS A 157 -18.48 -5.23 4.13
C LYS A 157 -17.07 -5.79 4.07
N LEU A 158 -16.29 -5.60 5.14
CA LEU A 158 -14.95 -6.17 5.25
C LEU A 158 -15.00 -7.70 5.14
N ASP A 159 -15.90 -8.33 5.89
CA ASP A 159 -16.08 -9.79 5.86
C ASP A 159 -16.56 -10.25 4.47
N ALA A 160 -17.47 -9.52 3.83
CA ALA A 160 -17.99 -9.83 2.49
C ALA A 160 -16.92 -9.72 1.38
N ILE A 161 -16.13 -8.64 1.37
CA ILE A 161 -15.04 -8.45 0.40
C ILE A 161 -13.95 -9.50 0.61
N ALA A 162 -13.59 -9.79 1.86
CA ALA A 162 -12.59 -10.82 2.15
C ALA A 162 -13.05 -12.20 1.69
N ALA A 163 -14.31 -12.56 1.91
CA ALA A 163 -14.89 -13.82 1.41
C ALA A 163 -14.86 -13.89 -0.12
N ALA A 164 -15.24 -12.80 -0.80
CA ALA A 164 -15.18 -12.73 -2.26
C ALA A 164 -13.73 -12.84 -2.79
N LEU A 165 -12.76 -12.20 -2.15
CA LEU A 165 -11.34 -12.35 -2.52
C LEU A 165 -10.84 -13.78 -2.34
N LEU A 166 -11.31 -14.52 -1.34
CA LEU A 166 -10.97 -15.93 -1.15
C LEU A 166 -11.60 -16.85 -2.21
N GLU A 167 -12.75 -16.47 -2.75
CA GLU A 167 -13.47 -17.24 -3.77
C GLU A 167 -12.93 -16.97 -5.19
N TYR A 168 -12.67 -15.71 -5.51
CA TYR A 168 -12.35 -15.27 -6.87
C TYR A 168 -10.89 -14.86 -7.07
N GLU A 169 -10.10 -14.76 -5.99
CA GLU A 169 -8.68 -14.36 -5.94
C GLU A 169 -8.38 -12.92 -6.40
N THR A 170 -9.19 -12.36 -7.30
CA THR A 170 -9.07 -11.01 -7.87
C THR A 170 -10.45 -10.39 -8.07
N LEU A 171 -10.62 -9.15 -7.63
CA LEU A 171 -11.83 -8.35 -7.77
C LEU A 171 -11.49 -7.02 -8.44
N ASP A 172 -12.19 -6.66 -9.51
CA ASP A 172 -12.16 -5.29 -10.04
C ASP A 172 -12.91 -4.28 -9.13
N GLY A 173 -12.61 -2.99 -9.28
CA GLY A 173 -13.20 -1.92 -8.47
C GLY A 173 -14.74 -1.88 -8.52
N GLU A 174 -15.35 -2.25 -9.64
CA GLU A 174 -16.81 -2.35 -9.78
C GLU A 174 -17.41 -3.40 -8.83
N HIS A 175 -16.76 -4.55 -8.66
CA HIS A 175 -17.22 -5.59 -7.73
C HIS A 175 -17.17 -5.11 -6.27
N ILE A 176 -16.13 -4.35 -5.92
CA ILE A 176 -16.01 -3.75 -4.58
C ILE A 176 -17.15 -2.75 -4.36
N LYS A 177 -17.44 -1.89 -5.35
CA LYS A 177 -18.57 -0.94 -5.31
C LYS A 177 -19.90 -1.66 -5.12
N GLU A 178 -20.15 -2.75 -5.84
CA GLU A 178 -21.36 -3.56 -5.68
C GLU A 178 -21.50 -4.10 -4.25
N ILE A 179 -20.43 -4.66 -3.67
CA ILE A 179 -20.45 -5.16 -2.29
C ILE A 179 -20.69 -4.01 -1.30
N MET A 180 -20.03 -2.87 -1.50
CA MET A 180 -20.20 -1.70 -0.64
C MET A 180 -21.64 -1.19 -0.66
N GLN A 181 -22.27 -1.10 -1.83
CA GLN A 181 -23.64 -0.59 -1.99
C GLN A 181 -24.72 -1.61 -1.59
N HIS A 182 -24.56 -2.88 -1.96
CA HIS A 182 -25.62 -3.89 -1.85
C HIS A 182 -25.35 -5.00 -0.83
N GLY A 183 -24.13 -5.06 -0.27
CA GLY A 183 -23.71 -6.11 0.67
C GLY A 183 -23.38 -7.44 0.00
N ARG A 184 -23.44 -7.49 -1.33
CA ARG A 184 -23.12 -8.66 -2.14
C ARG A 184 -22.68 -8.22 -3.53
N MET A 185 -21.94 -9.09 -4.19
CA MET A 185 -21.63 -8.95 -5.60
C MET A 185 -22.86 -9.31 -6.43
N LEU A 186 -23.20 -8.48 -7.41
CA LEU A 186 -24.29 -8.72 -8.35
C LEU A 186 -23.78 -9.40 -9.62
N ASN A 187 -22.57 -9.04 -10.06
CA ASN A 187 -21.94 -9.57 -11.26
C ASN A 187 -20.60 -10.23 -10.89
N PRO A 188 -20.57 -11.50 -10.49
CA PRO A 188 -19.32 -12.13 -10.09
C PRO A 188 -18.36 -12.33 -11.27
N PRO A 189 -17.03 -12.16 -11.07
CA PRO A 189 -16.06 -12.49 -12.09
C PRO A 189 -16.12 -13.99 -12.42
N PRO A 190 -15.69 -14.40 -13.62
CA PRO A 190 -15.61 -15.81 -13.95
C PRO A 190 -14.70 -16.52 -12.94
N PRO A 191 -15.04 -17.74 -12.50
CA PRO A 191 -14.22 -18.46 -11.55
C PRO A 191 -12.80 -18.66 -12.10
N PRO A 192 -11.77 -18.63 -11.24
CA PRO A 192 -10.39 -18.76 -11.68
C PRO A 192 -10.23 -20.07 -12.46
N THR A 193 -9.85 -19.96 -13.73
CA THR A 193 -9.37 -21.11 -14.51
C THR A 193 -8.14 -21.66 -13.81
N LYS A 194 -8.27 -22.85 -13.19
CA LYS A 194 -7.11 -23.60 -12.69
C LYS A 194 -6.05 -23.61 -13.79
N ALA A 195 -4.85 -23.12 -13.47
CA ALA A 195 -3.72 -23.16 -14.40
C ALA A 195 -3.60 -24.59 -14.95
N PRO A 196 -3.41 -24.77 -16.27
CA PRO A 196 -3.15 -26.10 -16.82
C PRO A 196 -1.96 -26.70 -16.07
N THR A 197 -2.13 -27.91 -15.56
CA THR A 197 -1.03 -28.67 -14.93
C THR A 197 0.19 -28.57 -15.85
N PRO A 198 1.34 -28.06 -15.37
CA PRO A 198 2.53 -28.02 -16.20
C PRO A 198 2.78 -29.43 -16.73
N PRO A 199 3.07 -29.59 -18.03
CA PRO A 199 3.37 -30.90 -18.58
C PRO A 199 4.49 -31.53 -17.75
N PRO A 200 4.41 -32.84 -17.45
CA PRO A 200 5.42 -33.49 -16.63
C PRO A 200 6.80 -33.22 -17.23
N LEU A 201 7.70 -32.71 -16.40
CA LEU A 201 9.09 -32.43 -16.78
C LEU A 201 9.65 -33.64 -17.53
N PRO A 202 10.20 -33.46 -18.74
CA PRO A 202 10.86 -34.56 -19.44
C PRO A 202 11.98 -35.06 -18.54
N LYS A 203 12.01 -36.38 -18.30
CA LYS A 203 13.11 -37.03 -17.59
C LYS A 203 14.37 -36.90 -18.45
N ASN A 204 15.17 -35.87 -18.23
CA ASN A 204 16.46 -35.71 -18.91
C ASN A 204 17.44 -36.75 -18.38
N THR A 205 17.57 -37.85 -19.12
CA THR A 205 18.83 -38.59 -19.22
C THR A 205 19.71 -37.81 -20.20
N ASP A 206 20.50 -36.88 -19.68
CA ASP A 206 21.90 -36.68 -20.09
C ASP A 206 22.47 -35.43 -19.45
N SER A 207 23.51 -35.65 -18.66
CA SER A 207 24.39 -34.67 -18.08
C SER A 207 25.26 -34.01 -19.15
N ARG A 208 25.22 -32.68 -19.27
CA ARG A 208 26.33 -31.84 -19.75
C ARG A 208 26.18 -30.37 -19.28
N PRO A 209 27.30 -29.64 -19.15
CA PRO A 209 27.47 -28.58 -18.15
C PRO A 209 26.94 -27.22 -18.60
N VAL A 210 26.65 -26.42 -17.58
CA VAL A 210 26.21 -25.02 -17.61
C VAL A 210 27.30 -24.12 -18.19
N SER A 211 26.94 -23.26 -19.14
CA SER A 211 27.69 -22.04 -19.48
C SER A 211 26.76 -20.84 -19.29
N ASN A 212 27.22 -19.88 -18.48
CA ASN A 212 26.63 -18.55 -18.35
C ASN A 212 26.74 -17.80 -19.68
N ASP A 213 25.71 -17.07 -20.07
CA ASP A 213 25.74 -15.60 -20.14
C ASP A 213 24.40 -15.05 -20.66
N ASP A 214 23.98 -13.96 -20.00
CA ASP A 214 23.12 -12.86 -20.41
C ASP A 214 21.69 -13.11 -20.94
N ALA A 215 20.70 -12.58 -20.20
CA ALA A 215 19.41 -12.20 -20.77
C ALA A 215 18.85 -10.97 -20.05
N GLU A 216 18.48 -10.00 -20.88
CA GLU A 216 18.07 -8.63 -20.61
C GLU A 216 16.77 -8.52 -19.81
N GLU A 217 16.69 -7.43 -19.05
CA GLU A 217 15.59 -7.03 -18.19
C GLU A 217 14.58 -6.21 -19.00
N ASP A 218 13.50 -6.86 -19.47
CA ASP A 218 12.38 -6.17 -20.13
C ASP A 218 11.44 -5.57 -19.07
N GLY A 219 11.53 -4.25 -18.90
CA GLY A 219 10.68 -3.44 -18.04
C GLY A 219 9.26 -3.25 -18.60
N LEU A 220 8.25 -3.38 -17.73
CA LEU A 220 6.87 -2.97 -18.02
C LEU A 220 6.68 -1.47 -17.74
N PRO A 221 5.79 -0.79 -18.50
CA PRO A 221 5.67 0.66 -18.51
C PRO A 221 5.06 1.20 -17.21
N GLY A 222 5.61 2.34 -16.76
CA GLY A 222 5.20 3.06 -15.57
C GLY A 222 3.82 3.69 -15.67
N GLY A 223 3.12 3.74 -14.53
CA GLY A 223 1.84 4.44 -14.35
C GLY A 223 0.99 3.89 -13.21
N LEU A 224 1.24 2.67 -12.75
CA LEU A 224 0.50 2.05 -11.64
C LEU A 224 1.19 2.34 -10.31
N ALA A 225 0.63 3.25 -9.53
CA ALA A 225 0.93 3.37 -8.10
C ALA A 225 0.05 2.36 -7.35
N GLY A 226 0.65 1.53 -6.49
CA GLY A 226 -0.07 0.56 -5.68
C GLY A 226 0.61 0.41 -4.32
N VAL A 227 -0.15 -0.01 -3.32
CA VAL A 227 0.43 -0.47 -2.05
C VAL A 227 0.70 -1.98 -2.19
N PRO A 228 1.97 -2.42 -2.15
CA PRO A 228 2.29 -3.83 -2.05
C PRO A 228 2.22 -4.28 -0.57
N ALA A 229 1.39 -5.30 -0.30
CA ALA A 229 1.37 -6.01 0.98
C ALA A 229 2.51 -7.01 1.08
#